data_AF-A0AAU5RK31-F1
#
_entry.id   AF-A0AAU5RK31-F1
#
_cell.length_a   1.000
_cell.length_b   1.000
_cell.length_c   1.000
_cell.angle_alpha   90.00
_cell.angle_beta   90.00
_cell.angle_gamma   90.00
#
_symmetry.space_group_name_H-M   'P 1'
#
loop_
_entity.id
_entity.type
_entity.pdbx_description
1 polymer ?
#
loop_
_entity_poly.entity_id
_entity_poly.type
_entity_poly.pdbx_seq_one_letter_code
_entity_poly.pdbx_strand_id
1 'polypeptide(L)'
;MTGPDPAPPLIDVTGARQELTVVLPARLLHAPDWPEGPFPFELGNRRTNASTRSTYFAPASARVLYGAPGQPRRWHLPLDVKHDGLRLLGLELLRAATARDPRHALAVLHFTVERPLLPVLRAIGERRPVHEAVPPPGLTGPFDPAELLAGIADVQDPTPPFALTHPYTIAFLTPTAEHTSTLRDGLQGELPATADNWLWQLASRSTPQDFPLAPETAAVQLRDALRISADWSALVLRQGAAFLGHRPDTGEGDFYEFGALHSRTVYLDALLLGSLQRDHIDELTDELSDVFTSPRRLARRVAAMERNIALFRSGYWRQHLTAHGPANELLLAFQNQHRLPARFTEILAEAADYSRLVQTQESQQISGALGVLTILGLPLGTALGILQVLDDHSMSHLLAALALSVAATAGVLTTRYGRLVLSSLRGSESRR
;
A
#
# COMPACT_ATOMS: atom_id res chain seq x y z
N MET A 1 6.76 -40.69 -37.16
CA MET A 1 6.94 -40.02 -35.86
C MET A 1 6.24 -38.69 -35.94
N THR A 2 4.96 -38.67 -35.58
CA THR A 2 4.22 -37.43 -35.31
C THR A 2 4.87 -36.80 -34.08
N GLY A 3 5.27 -35.53 -34.17
CA GLY A 3 5.78 -34.80 -33.01
C GLY A 3 4.74 -34.80 -31.88
N PRO A 4 5.14 -34.61 -30.62
CA PRO A 4 4.18 -34.46 -29.53
C PRO A 4 3.21 -33.33 -29.89
N ASP A 5 1.91 -33.59 -29.77
CA ASP A 5 0.89 -32.57 -29.96
C ASP A 5 1.21 -31.35 -29.06
N PRO A 6 1.08 -30.11 -29.57
CA PRO A 6 1.31 -28.93 -28.76
C PRO A 6 0.32 -28.94 -27.58
N ALA A 7 0.83 -28.75 -26.37
CA ALA A 7 0.00 -28.65 -25.18
C ALA A 7 -1.10 -27.58 -25.38
N PRO A 8 -2.34 -27.84 -24.91
CA PRO A 8 -3.43 -26.89 -25.11
C PRO A 8 -3.10 -25.54 -24.46
N PRO A 9 -3.46 -24.42 -25.11
CA PRO A 9 -3.23 -23.10 -24.54
C PRO A 9 -4.08 -22.94 -23.27
N LEU A 10 -3.52 -22.30 -22.24
CA LEU A 10 -4.18 -22.09 -20.94
C LEU A 10 -5.55 -21.41 -21.05
N ILE A 11 -5.78 -20.64 -22.11
CA ILE A 11 -7.05 -19.94 -22.36
C ILE A 11 -8.25 -20.91 -22.44
N ASP A 12 -8.01 -22.16 -22.85
CA ASP A 12 -9.04 -23.19 -23.03
C ASP A 12 -9.04 -24.23 -21.89
N VAL A 13 -8.15 -24.10 -20.91
CA VAL A 13 -7.93 -25.11 -19.87
C VAL A 13 -8.78 -24.82 -18.63
N THR A 14 -9.56 -25.82 -18.22
CA THR A 14 -10.29 -25.83 -16.94
C THR A 14 -9.55 -26.74 -15.96
N GLY A 15 -9.03 -26.18 -14.88
CA GLY A 15 -8.39 -26.93 -13.80
C GLY A 15 -9.36 -27.84 -13.02
N ALA A 16 -8.82 -28.78 -12.25
CA ALA A 16 -9.60 -29.64 -11.35
C ALA A 16 -10.26 -28.82 -10.22
N ARG A 17 -9.51 -27.85 -9.68
CA ARG A 17 -9.98 -26.85 -8.74
C ARG A 17 -9.56 -25.48 -9.22
N GLN A 18 -10.51 -24.54 -9.28
CA GLN A 18 -10.23 -23.17 -9.67
C GLN A 18 -10.93 -22.19 -8.74
N GLU A 19 -10.13 -21.29 -8.21
CA GLU A 19 -10.56 -20.29 -7.26
C GLU A 19 -10.05 -18.93 -7.69
N LEU A 20 -10.86 -17.92 -7.42
CA LEU A 20 -10.57 -16.55 -7.76
C LEU A 20 -10.95 -15.66 -6.57
N THR A 21 -10.00 -14.84 -6.13
CA THR A 21 -10.29 -13.72 -5.24
C THR A 21 -10.07 -12.42 -5.99
N VAL A 22 -11.00 -11.47 -5.86
CA VAL A 22 -10.90 -10.16 -6.50
C VAL A 22 -10.85 -9.09 -5.42
N VAL A 23 -9.85 -8.22 -5.48
CA VAL A 23 -9.66 -7.10 -4.55
C VAL A 23 -9.88 -5.77 -5.29
N LEU A 24 -10.77 -4.95 -4.76
CA LEU A 24 -11.21 -3.69 -5.35
C LEU A 24 -11.05 -2.55 -4.34
N PRO A 25 -10.62 -1.34 -4.77
CA PRO A 25 -10.74 -0.16 -3.93
C PRO A 25 -12.22 0.21 -3.72
N ALA A 26 -12.56 0.61 -2.50
CA ALA A 26 -13.90 1.03 -2.12
C ALA A 26 -13.84 2.19 -1.12
N ARG A 27 -14.95 2.92 -0.98
CA ARG A 27 -15.12 3.99 -0.01
C ARG A 27 -16.31 3.66 0.90
N LEU A 28 -16.04 3.41 2.17
CA LEU A 28 -17.10 3.11 3.14
C LEU A 28 -18.01 4.34 3.34
N LEU A 29 -19.31 4.13 3.19
CA LEU A 29 -20.32 5.14 3.56
C LEU A 29 -20.51 5.16 5.08
N HIS A 30 -20.58 3.97 5.67
CA HIS A 30 -20.59 3.74 7.11
C HIS A 30 -19.96 2.38 7.44
N ALA A 31 -19.81 2.05 8.73
CA ALA A 31 -19.47 0.68 9.10
C ALA A 31 -20.66 -0.23 8.75
N PRO A 32 -20.45 -1.36 8.04
CA PRO A 32 -21.54 -2.26 7.71
C PRO A 32 -22.06 -2.96 8.97
N ASP A 33 -23.35 -3.28 8.99
CA ASP A 33 -23.97 -4.14 10.00
C ASP A 33 -23.79 -5.62 9.64
N TRP A 34 -22.54 -5.98 9.33
CA TRP A 34 -22.13 -7.33 8.94
C TRP A 34 -21.34 -7.97 10.08
N PRO A 35 -21.26 -9.32 10.12
CA PRO A 35 -20.35 -10.00 11.03
C PRO A 35 -18.91 -9.47 10.95
N GLU A 36 -18.33 -9.19 12.12
CA GLU A 36 -16.94 -8.74 12.23
C GLU A 36 -15.95 -9.86 11.88
N GLY A 37 -14.82 -9.46 11.30
CA GLY A 37 -13.74 -10.34 10.87
C GLY A 37 -13.80 -10.71 9.38
N PRO A 38 -12.78 -11.40 8.88
CA PRO A 38 -12.72 -11.85 7.50
C PRO A 38 -13.73 -12.98 7.23
N PHE A 39 -13.96 -13.30 5.96
CA PHE A 39 -14.83 -14.42 5.59
C PHE A 39 -14.24 -15.73 6.13
N PRO A 40 -15.02 -16.52 6.90
CA PRO A 40 -14.54 -17.75 7.47
C PRO A 40 -14.64 -18.88 6.44
N PHE A 41 -13.50 -19.48 6.10
CA PHE A 41 -13.47 -20.74 5.34
C PHE A 41 -13.28 -21.93 6.28
N GLU A 42 -13.90 -23.06 5.93
CA GLU A 42 -13.88 -24.29 6.71
C GLU A 42 -13.21 -25.43 5.91
N LEU A 43 -12.38 -26.21 6.60
CA LEU A 43 -11.75 -27.41 6.07
C LEU A 43 -11.69 -28.47 7.19
N GLY A 44 -12.58 -29.46 7.11
CA GLY A 44 -12.78 -30.41 8.20
C GLY A 44 -13.10 -29.69 9.52
N ASN A 45 -12.29 -29.94 10.56
CA ASN A 45 -12.46 -29.29 11.87
C ASN A 45 -11.80 -27.91 11.98
N ARG A 46 -11.17 -27.39 10.91
CA ARG A 46 -10.50 -26.08 10.91
C ARG A 46 -11.43 -25.01 10.37
N ARG A 47 -11.61 -23.94 11.14
CA ARG A 47 -12.32 -22.72 10.71
C ARG A 47 -11.37 -21.53 10.75
N THR A 48 -11.26 -20.81 9.65
CA THR A 48 -10.31 -19.70 9.45
C THR A 48 -10.93 -18.33 9.73
N ASN A 49 -11.18 -18.05 11.00
CA ASN A 49 -11.68 -16.75 11.46
C ASN A 49 -10.54 -15.76 11.82
N ALA A 50 -10.90 -14.54 12.24
CA ALA A 50 -9.93 -13.52 12.68
C ALA A 50 -8.98 -14.03 13.78
N SER A 51 -9.48 -14.79 14.77
CA SER A 51 -8.69 -15.30 15.89
C SER A 51 -7.61 -16.29 15.41
N THR A 52 -8.01 -17.29 14.61
CA THR A 52 -7.07 -18.29 14.08
C THR A 52 -6.05 -17.65 13.14
N ARG A 53 -6.49 -16.78 12.21
CA ARG A 53 -5.62 -16.12 11.25
C ARG A 53 -4.65 -15.14 11.92
N SER A 54 -5.04 -14.49 13.01
CA SER A 54 -4.17 -13.58 13.79
C SER A 54 -2.90 -14.27 14.30
N THR A 55 -2.93 -15.59 14.53
CA THR A 55 -1.76 -16.32 15.03
C THR A 55 -0.60 -16.41 14.02
N TYR A 56 -0.88 -16.19 12.73
CA TYR A 56 0.11 -16.20 11.65
C TYR A 56 0.87 -14.88 11.53
N PHE A 57 0.36 -13.82 12.15
CA PHE A 57 0.85 -12.45 11.98
C PHE A 57 1.39 -11.88 13.29
N ALA A 58 2.37 -10.98 13.18
CA ALA A 58 2.77 -10.16 14.31
C ALA A 58 1.56 -9.36 14.83
N PRO A 59 1.45 -9.10 16.15
CA PRO A 59 0.27 -8.43 16.72
C PRO A 59 -0.08 -7.07 16.09
N ALA A 60 0.91 -6.32 15.60
CA ALA A 60 0.69 -5.06 14.90
C ALA A 60 -0.03 -5.27 13.55
N SER A 61 0.46 -6.20 12.73
CA SER A 61 -0.14 -6.55 11.43
C SER A 61 -1.53 -7.14 11.61
N ALA A 62 -1.73 -7.98 12.62
CA ALA A 62 -3.05 -8.54 12.94
C ALA A 62 -4.06 -7.42 13.28
N ARG A 63 -3.67 -6.42 14.09
CA ARG A 63 -4.53 -5.26 14.37
C ARG A 63 -4.84 -4.43 13.13
N VAL A 64 -3.89 -4.32 12.20
CA VAL A 64 -4.10 -3.62 10.93
C VAL A 64 -5.16 -4.35 10.08
N LEU A 65 -5.07 -5.69 9.99
CA LEU A 65 -5.92 -6.52 9.14
C LEU A 65 -7.29 -6.83 9.73
N TYR A 66 -7.39 -6.98 11.06
CA TYR A 66 -8.61 -7.45 11.73
C TYR A 66 -9.21 -6.42 12.68
N GLY A 67 -8.43 -5.42 13.10
CA GLY A 67 -8.84 -4.43 14.09
C GLY A 67 -8.46 -4.79 15.52
N ALA A 68 -8.98 -4.02 16.46
CA ALA A 68 -8.87 -4.24 17.90
C ALA A 68 -10.26 -4.46 18.50
N PRO A 69 -10.37 -5.04 19.71
CA PRO A 69 -11.68 -5.18 20.38
C PRO A 69 -12.43 -3.84 20.44
N GLY A 70 -13.68 -3.82 19.95
CA GLY A 70 -14.51 -2.61 19.85
C GLY A 70 -14.15 -1.66 18.71
N GLN A 71 -13.16 -1.99 17.88
CA GLN A 71 -12.74 -1.24 16.70
C GLN A 71 -12.47 -2.20 15.52
N PRO A 72 -13.51 -2.86 15.00
CA PRO A 72 -13.37 -3.75 13.86
C PRO A 72 -12.85 -3.00 12.64
N ARG A 73 -11.95 -3.64 11.90
CA ARG A 73 -11.47 -3.14 10.60
C ARG A 73 -11.88 -4.03 9.44
N ARG A 74 -12.48 -5.19 9.70
CA ARG A 74 -12.86 -6.14 8.66
C ARG A 74 -14.23 -6.70 8.96
N TRP A 75 -15.02 -6.89 7.92
CA TRP A 75 -16.35 -7.49 7.97
C TRP A 75 -16.54 -8.41 6.80
N HIS A 76 -17.49 -9.34 6.90
CA HIS A 76 -17.81 -10.26 5.80
C HIS A 76 -19.31 -10.46 5.65
N LEU A 77 -19.71 -10.72 4.41
CA LEU A 77 -21.08 -11.07 4.05
C LEU A 77 -21.05 -12.39 3.26
N PRO A 78 -21.61 -13.48 3.82
CA PRO A 78 -21.81 -14.71 3.07
C PRO A 78 -22.85 -14.54 1.97
N LEU A 79 -22.52 -15.07 0.80
CA LEU A 79 -23.38 -15.07 -0.38
C LEU A 79 -23.33 -16.46 -1.03
N ASP A 80 -24.32 -16.77 -1.86
CA ASP A 80 -24.29 -17.97 -2.69
C ASP A 80 -24.95 -17.67 -4.02
N VAL A 81 -24.25 -16.89 -4.85
CA VAL A 81 -24.76 -16.41 -6.13
C VAL A 81 -24.01 -17.11 -7.25
N LYS A 82 -24.73 -17.83 -8.12
CA LYS A 82 -24.18 -18.54 -9.27
C LYS A 82 -24.60 -17.87 -10.57
N HIS A 83 -23.65 -17.61 -11.45
CA HIS A 83 -23.91 -17.03 -12.77
C HIS A 83 -22.74 -17.34 -13.71
N ASP A 84 -23.04 -17.82 -14.92
CA ASP A 84 -22.06 -18.05 -16.00
C ASP A 84 -20.80 -18.84 -15.63
N GLY A 85 -20.97 -19.88 -14.79
CA GLY A 85 -19.87 -20.75 -14.35
C GLY A 85 -18.98 -20.13 -13.26
N LEU A 86 -19.41 -19.02 -12.66
CA LEU A 86 -18.83 -18.47 -11.43
C LEU A 86 -19.83 -18.62 -10.29
N ARG A 87 -19.30 -18.85 -9.08
CA ARG A 87 -20.08 -18.84 -7.84
C ARG A 87 -19.40 -17.91 -6.84
N LEU A 88 -20.07 -16.82 -6.48
CA LEU A 88 -19.67 -15.93 -5.40
C LEU A 88 -20.04 -16.56 -4.05
N LEU A 89 -19.03 -16.88 -3.25
CA LEU A 89 -19.17 -17.48 -1.91
C LEU A 89 -19.43 -16.44 -0.82
N GLY A 90 -19.03 -15.21 -1.09
CA GLY A 90 -19.09 -14.14 -0.11
C GLY A 90 -18.14 -13.01 -0.47
N LEU A 91 -18.31 -11.93 0.26
CA LEU A 91 -17.47 -10.75 0.14
C LEU A 91 -16.99 -10.28 1.52
N GLU A 92 -15.92 -9.50 1.51
CA GLU A 92 -15.36 -8.86 2.68
C GLU A 92 -15.14 -7.38 2.42
N LEU A 93 -15.21 -6.59 3.49
CA LEU A 93 -14.75 -5.20 3.49
C LEU A 93 -13.63 -5.07 4.51
N LEU A 94 -12.49 -4.55 4.08
CA LEU A 94 -11.34 -4.21 4.91
C LEU A 94 -11.17 -2.69 4.92
N ARG A 95 -11.36 -2.05 6.08
CA ARG A 95 -11.08 -0.63 6.28
C ARG A 95 -9.58 -0.39 6.11
N ALA A 96 -9.25 0.37 5.07
CA ALA A 96 -7.90 0.73 4.66
C ALA A 96 -7.58 2.21 4.93
N ALA A 97 -8.36 2.84 5.82
CA ALA A 97 -8.32 4.26 6.13
C ALA A 97 -6.91 4.82 6.28
N THR A 98 -6.64 5.87 5.53
CA THR A 98 -5.45 6.72 5.54
C THR A 98 -5.75 8.04 6.26
N ALA A 99 -4.75 8.89 6.49
CA ALA A 99 -5.00 10.20 7.12
C ALA A 99 -5.80 11.15 6.20
N ARG A 100 -5.60 11.06 4.88
CA ARG A 100 -6.27 11.81 3.82
C ARG A 100 -7.63 11.22 3.46
N ASP A 101 -7.74 9.90 3.41
CA ASP A 101 -9.01 9.20 3.11
C ASP A 101 -9.41 8.27 4.26
N PRO A 102 -10.13 8.80 5.28
CA PRO A 102 -10.58 8.01 6.41
C PRO A 102 -11.68 6.98 6.05
N ARG A 103 -12.24 7.07 4.84
CA ARG A 103 -13.28 6.17 4.33
C ARG A 103 -12.70 5.13 3.37
N HIS A 104 -11.41 5.19 3.03
CA HIS A 104 -10.77 4.21 2.16
C HIS A 104 -10.91 2.79 2.71
N ALA A 105 -11.23 1.87 1.81
CA ALA A 105 -11.40 0.46 2.09
C ALA A 105 -11.06 -0.40 0.87
N LEU A 106 -10.92 -1.70 1.12
CA LEU A 106 -10.79 -2.72 0.10
C LEU A 106 -11.98 -3.66 0.19
N ALA A 107 -12.67 -3.87 -0.93
CA ALA A 107 -13.66 -4.92 -1.08
C ALA A 107 -12.98 -6.18 -1.63
N VAL A 108 -13.30 -7.34 -1.07
CA VAL A 108 -12.73 -8.63 -1.45
C VAL A 108 -13.87 -9.56 -1.82
N LEU A 109 -13.90 -10.08 -3.05
CA LEU A 109 -14.92 -11.03 -3.51
C LEU A 109 -14.29 -12.40 -3.72
N HIS A 110 -14.94 -13.45 -3.21
CA HIS A 110 -14.44 -14.82 -3.25
C HIS A 110 -15.26 -15.70 -4.18
N PHE A 111 -14.64 -16.25 -5.21
CA PHE A 111 -15.29 -17.05 -6.24
C PHE A 111 -14.71 -18.46 -6.36
N THR A 112 -15.57 -19.45 -6.62
CA THR A 112 -15.20 -20.69 -7.32
C THR A 112 -15.55 -20.57 -8.80
N VAL A 113 -14.74 -21.19 -9.67
CA VAL A 113 -14.86 -21.05 -11.13
C VAL A 113 -14.95 -22.43 -11.79
N GLU A 114 -16.00 -22.67 -12.57
CA GLU A 114 -16.31 -23.95 -13.24
C GLU A 114 -15.98 -23.95 -14.74
N ARG A 115 -15.24 -22.94 -15.20
CA ARG A 115 -14.84 -22.71 -16.60
C ARG A 115 -13.37 -22.30 -16.68
N PRO A 116 -12.75 -22.19 -17.87
CA PRO A 116 -11.35 -21.77 -17.95
C PRO A 116 -11.10 -20.45 -17.21
N LEU A 117 -10.11 -20.46 -16.32
CA LEU A 117 -9.88 -19.35 -15.39
C LEU A 117 -9.28 -18.11 -16.08
N LEU A 118 -8.39 -18.30 -17.06
CA LEU A 118 -7.69 -17.20 -17.72
C LEU A 118 -8.65 -16.22 -18.44
N PRO A 119 -9.66 -16.65 -19.22
CA PRO A 119 -10.66 -15.75 -19.79
C PRO A 119 -11.39 -14.89 -18.75
N VAL A 120 -11.74 -15.46 -17.59
CA VAL A 120 -12.40 -14.74 -16.49
C VAL A 120 -11.49 -13.65 -15.92
N LEU A 121 -10.23 -14.00 -15.62
CA LEU A 121 -9.23 -13.06 -15.14
C LEU A 121 -9.02 -11.89 -16.11
N ARG A 122 -8.97 -12.20 -17.40
CA ARG A 122 -8.86 -11.21 -18.48
C ARG A 122 -10.07 -10.29 -18.54
N ALA A 123 -11.28 -10.83 -18.45
CA ALA A 123 -12.52 -10.07 -18.44
C ALA A 123 -12.56 -9.04 -17.30
N ILE A 124 -12.16 -9.48 -16.09
CA ILE A 124 -12.08 -8.64 -14.88
C ILE A 124 -10.99 -7.58 -15.01
N GLY A 125 -9.88 -7.91 -15.68
CA GLY A 125 -8.82 -6.96 -15.99
C GLY A 125 -9.10 -6.07 -17.21
N GLU A 126 -10.31 -6.09 -17.76
CA GLU A 126 -10.73 -5.36 -18.97
C GLU A 126 -9.92 -5.68 -20.24
N ARG A 127 -9.25 -6.84 -20.26
CA ARG A 127 -8.44 -7.33 -21.38
C ARG A 127 -9.24 -8.28 -22.25
N ARG A 128 -10.24 -7.74 -22.95
CA ARG A 128 -11.14 -8.55 -23.79
C ARG A 128 -10.51 -8.85 -25.16
N PRO A 129 -10.59 -10.09 -25.67
CA PRO A 129 -10.33 -10.34 -27.08
C PRO A 129 -11.40 -9.64 -27.93
N VAL A 130 -10.98 -8.94 -28.99
CA VAL A 130 -11.85 -8.10 -29.84
C VAL A 130 -12.87 -8.93 -30.65
N HIS A 131 -12.78 -10.27 -30.64
CA HIS A 131 -13.46 -11.14 -31.61
C HIS A 131 -14.33 -12.25 -31.01
N GLU A 132 -14.61 -12.25 -29.71
CA GLU A 132 -15.54 -13.22 -29.12
C GLU A 132 -17.01 -12.74 -29.22
N ALA A 133 -17.89 -13.61 -29.72
CA ALA A 133 -19.31 -13.32 -29.91
C ALA A 133 -20.11 -13.24 -28.59
N VAL A 134 -19.60 -13.87 -27.52
CA VAL A 134 -20.15 -13.79 -26.17
C VAL A 134 -19.02 -13.37 -25.23
N PRO A 135 -19.12 -12.24 -24.54
CA PRO A 135 -18.04 -11.79 -23.66
C PRO A 135 -17.86 -12.77 -22.49
N PRO A 136 -16.62 -13.05 -22.06
CA PRO A 136 -16.36 -13.85 -20.87
C PRO A 136 -16.94 -13.15 -19.63
N PRO A 137 -17.38 -13.91 -18.62
CA PRO A 137 -17.99 -13.34 -17.43
C PRO A 137 -16.98 -12.49 -16.67
N GLY A 138 -17.39 -11.26 -16.34
CA GLY A 138 -16.63 -10.31 -15.54
C GLY A 138 -17.39 -9.90 -14.29
N LEU A 139 -17.06 -8.73 -13.74
CA LEU A 139 -17.76 -8.12 -12.61
C LEU A 139 -18.99 -7.34 -13.08
N THR A 140 -19.98 -8.05 -13.63
CA THR A 140 -21.20 -7.46 -14.20
C THR A 140 -22.44 -8.25 -13.79
N GLY A 141 -23.62 -7.64 -13.94
CA GLY A 141 -24.89 -8.28 -13.59
C GLY A 141 -24.92 -8.64 -12.10
N PRO A 142 -25.22 -9.89 -11.71
CA PRO A 142 -25.29 -10.27 -10.28
C PRO A 142 -23.95 -10.20 -9.55
N PHE A 143 -22.84 -9.98 -10.26
CA PHE A 143 -21.51 -9.77 -9.70
C PHE A 143 -21.02 -8.31 -9.82
N ASP A 144 -21.89 -7.38 -10.22
CA ASP A 144 -21.56 -5.95 -10.25
C ASP A 144 -21.21 -5.48 -8.82
N PRO A 145 -19.97 -5.03 -8.57
CA PRO A 145 -19.56 -4.59 -7.25
C PRO A 145 -20.34 -3.37 -6.74
N ALA A 146 -20.83 -2.50 -7.64
CA ALA A 146 -21.63 -1.34 -7.26
C ALA A 146 -23.01 -1.78 -6.73
N GLU A 147 -23.61 -2.82 -7.32
CA GLU A 147 -24.86 -3.39 -6.83
C GLU A 147 -24.66 -4.18 -5.53
N LEU A 148 -23.60 -5.00 -5.46
CA LEU A 148 -23.29 -5.82 -4.27
C LEU A 148 -22.98 -4.98 -3.02
N LEU A 149 -22.38 -3.80 -3.19
CA LEU A 149 -22.00 -2.91 -2.10
C LEU A 149 -22.96 -1.72 -1.93
N ALA A 150 -24.08 -1.73 -2.65
CA ALA A 150 -25.05 -0.64 -2.63
C ALA A 150 -25.48 -0.26 -1.21
N GLY A 151 -25.38 1.03 -0.89
CA GLY A 151 -25.72 1.57 0.43
C GLY A 151 -24.67 1.31 1.52
N ILE A 152 -23.63 0.51 1.28
CA ILE A 152 -22.56 0.22 2.24
C ILE A 152 -21.25 0.93 1.86
N ALA A 153 -20.86 0.81 0.60
CA ALA A 153 -19.62 1.38 0.10
C ALA A 153 -19.76 1.75 -1.38
N ASP A 154 -19.13 2.86 -1.76
CA ASP A 154 -18.97 3.21 -3.18
C ASP A 154 -17.73 2.51 -3.70
N VAL A 155 -17.86 1.80 -4.82
CA VAL A 155 -16.70 1.28 -5.55
C VAL A 155 -16.04 2.49 -6.22
N GLN A 156 -14.81 2.83 -5.80
CA GLN A 156 -14.18 4.05 -6.32
C GLN A 156 -13.79 3.85 -7.77
N ASP A 157 -14.15 4.80 -8.64
CA ASP A 157 -13.38 5.05 -9.85
C ASP A 157 -11.97 5.46 -9.41
N PRO A 158 -10.92 4.79 -9.91
CA PRO A 158 -9.55 5.04 -9.48
C PRO A 158 -9.21 6.51 -9.72
N THR A 159 -9.03 7.27 -8.64
CA THR A 159 -8.57 8.65 -8.78
C THR A 159 -7.09 8.60 -9.20
N PRO A 160 -6.72 9.10 -10.39
CA PRO A 160 -5.35 9.04 -10.88
C PRO A 160 -4.39 9.81 -9.94
N PRO A 161 -3.08 9.46 -9.90
CA PRO A 161 -2.37 8.64 -10.90
C PRO A 161 -2.06 7.19 -10.50
N PHE A 162 -2.30 6.77 -9.25
CA PHE A 162 -1.67 5.56 -8.70
C PHE A 162 -2.60 4.53 -8.06
N ALA A 163 -3.91 4.80 -7.99
CA ALA A 163 -4.89 3.80 -7.62
C ALA A 163 -4.81 2.62 -8.61
N LEU A 164 -5.03 1.39 -8.12
CA LEU A 164 -5.24 0.22 -8.96
C LEU A 164 -6.29 0.57 -10.02
N THR A 165 -5.87 0.87 -11.24
CA THR A 165 -6.78 1.27 -12.31
C THR A 165 -7.73 0.13 -12.67
N HIS A 166 -7.41 -1.09 -12.20
CA HIS A 166 -8.13 -2.32 -12.43
C HIS A 166 -8.12 -3.18 -11.16
N PRO A 167 -9.12 -4.05 -10.96
CA PRO A 167 -9.17 -4.99 -9.84
C PRO A 167 -7.88 -5.82 -9.70
N TYR A 168 -7.42 -6.08 -8.48
CA TYR A 168 -6.30 -7.00 -8.24
C TYR A 168 -6.85 -8.42 -8.09
N THR A 169 -6.37 -9.36 -8.92
CA THR A 169 -6.90 -10.74 -8.92
C THR A 169 -5.92 -11.71 -8.28
N ILE A 170 -6.43 -12.67 -7.51
CA ILE A 170 -5.66 -13.77 -6.96
C ILE A 170 -6.26 -15.06 -7.50
N ALA A 171 -5.53 -15.73 -8.37
CA ALA A 171 -5.95 -16.96 -9.03
C ALA A 171 -5.35 -18.18 -8.33
N PHE A 172 -6.11 -19.24 -8.14
CA PHE A 172 -5.60 -20.53 -7.72
C PHE A 172 -6.14 -21.60 -8.68
N LEU A 173 -5.23 -22.39 -9.26
CA LEU A 173 -5.56 -23.43 -10.22
C LEU A 173 -4.80 -24.71 -9.91
N THR A 174 -5.50 -25.84 -9.88
CA THR A 174 -4.89 -27.17 -9.79
C THR A 174 -5.07 -27.94 -11.08
N PRO A 175 -4.04 -28.66 -11.55
CA PRO A 175 -4.13 -29.42 -12.77
C PRO A 175 -4.83 -30.77 -12.56
N THR A 176 -5.47 -31.27 -13.62
CA THR A 176 -5.86 -32.69 -13.73
C THR A 176 -4.67 -33.51 -14.21
N ALA A 177 -4.82 -34.83 -14.28
CA ALA A 177 -3.80 -35.71 -14.87
C ALA A 177 -3.52 -35.44 -16.36
N GLU A 178 -4.45 -34.77 -17.06
CA GLU A 178 -4.35 -34.46 -18.49
C GLU A 178 -3.45 -33.23 -18.75
N HIS A 179 -3.26 -32.36 -17.76
CA HIS A 179 -2.47 -31.13 -17.90
C HIS A 179 -0.96 -31.38 -17.72
N THR A 180 -0.41 -32.37 -18.42
CA THR A 180 0.99 -32.81 -18.28
C THR A 180 2.02 -31.69 -18.42
N SER A 181 1.69 -30.61 -19.15
CA SER A 181 2.53 -29.41 -19.30
C SER A 181 2.76 -28.63 -18.00
N THR A 182 2.02 -28.88 -16.93
CA THR A 182 2.24 -28.27 -15.62
C THR A 182 2.64 -29.25 -14.54
N LEU A 183 2.65 -30.55 -14.86
CA LEU A 183 2.95 -31.60 -13.89
C LEU A 183 4.45 -31.82 -13.77
N ARG A 184 4.90 -32.03 -12.53
CA ARG A 184 6.24 -32.54 -12.25
C ARG A 184 6.37 -33.98 -12.74
N ASP A 185 7.54 -34.33 -13.26
CA ASP A 185 7.86 -35.73 -13.59
C ASP A 185 8.15 -36.55 -12.31
N GLY A 186 7.09 -37.08 -11.70
CA GLY A 186 7.16 -37.76 -10.40
C GLY A 186 7.47 -36.82 -9.23
N LEU A 187 7.80 -37.38 -8.06
CA LEU A 187 7.97 -36.60 -6.83
C LEU A 187 9.25 -35.75 -6.79
N GLN A 188 10.26 -36.11 -7.58
CA GLN A 188 11.60 -35.53 -7.56
C GLN A 188 12.02 -34.91 -8.89
N GLY A 189 11.21 -35.08 -9.94
CA GLY A 189 11.53 -34.55 -11.26
C GLY A 189 11.50 -33.03 -11.31
N GLU A 190 12.05 -32.49 -12.40
CA GLU A 190 12.01 -31.06 -12.66
C GLU A 190 10.60 -30.60 -13.00
N LEU A 191 10.32 -29.32 -12.69
CA LEU A 191 9.08 -28.69 -13.10
C LEU A 191 9.25 -28.19 -14.54
N PRO A 192 8.34 -28.52 -15.48
CA PRO A 192 8.41 -28.00 -16.84
C PRO A 192 8.34 -26.47 -16.87
N ALA A 193 9.10 -25.82 -17.76
CA ALA A 193 9.07 -24.36 -17.94
C ALA A 193 7.67 -23.84 -18.33
N THR A 194 6.84 -24.67 -18.94
CA THR A 194 5.44 -24.38 -19.26
C THR A 194 4.58 -24.12 -18.02
N ALA A 195 4.92 -24.70 -16.86
CA ALA A 195 4.24 -24.41 -15.60
C ALA A 195 4.43 -22.95 -15.17
N ASP A 196 5.66 -22.42 -15.30
CA ASP A 196 5.93 -21.01 -14.99
C ASP A 196 5.27 -20.07 -15.97
N ASN A 197 5.18 -20.45 -17.25
CA ASN A 197 4.42 -19.69 -18.24
C ASN A 197 2.93 -19.62 -17.89
N TRP A 198 2.34 -20.71 -17.40
CA TRP A 198 0.94 -20.70 -16.95
C TRP A 198 0.76 -19.83 -15.70
N LEU A 199 1.65 -19.99 -14.73
CA LEU A 199 1.65 -19.19 -13.51
C LEU A 199 1.74 -17.68 -13.81
N TRP A 200 2.60 -17.30 -14.76
CA TRP A 200 2.72 -15.92 -15.22
C TRP A 200 1.49 -15.42 -15.98
N GLN A 201 0.89 -16.25 -16.85
CA GLN A 201 -0.34 -15.87 -17.57
C GLN A 201 -1.50 -15.63 -16.62
N LEU A 202 -1.66 -16.48 -15.60
CA LEU A 202 -2.66 -16.31 -14.54
C LEU A 202 -2.41 -15.02 -13.73
N ALA A 203 -1.18 -14.81 -13.24
CA ALA A 203 -0.87 -13.64 -12.40
C ALA A 203 -0.95 -12.31 -13.17
N SER A 204 -0.54 -12.32 -14.43
CA SER A 204 -0.54 -11.13 -15.29
C SER A 204 -1.89 -10.88 -15.96
N ARG A 205 -2.76 -11.91 -15.99
CA ARG A 205 -4.04 -11.94 -16.74
C ARG A 205 -3.80 -11.72 -18.23
N SER A 206 -2.76 -12.34 -18.76
CA SER A 206 -2.30 -12.15 -20.14
C SER A 206 -2.14 -13.47 -20.85
N THR A 207 -2.15 -13.41 -22.17
CA THR A 207 -1.71 -14.47 -23.08
C THR A 207 -0.38 -14.05 -23.71
N PRO A 208 0.33 -14.98 -24.37
CA PRO A 208 1.51 -14.63 -25.15
C PRO A 208 1.26 -13.59 -26.26
N GLN A 209 0.00 -13.37 -26.68
CA GLN A 209 -0.35 -12.37 -27.70
C GLN A 209 -0.36 -10.94 -27.14
N ASP A 210 -0.72 -10.74 -25.87
CA ASP A 210 -0.72 -9.40 -25.27
C ASP A 210 0.70 -8.96 -24.89
N PHE A 211 1.49 -9.90 -24.40
CA PHE A 211 2.85 -9.67 -23.89
C PHE A 211 3.70 -10.90 -24.24
N PRO A 212 4.33 -10.92 -25.43
CA PRO A 212 5.18 -12.04 -25.81
C PRO A 212 6.41 -12.11 -24.91
N LEU A 213 6.54 -13.22 -24.18
CA LEU A 213 7.74 -13.57 -23.42
C LEU A 213 8.81 -14.07 -24.40
N ALA A 214 9.76 -13.20 -24.72
CA ALA A 214 10.90 -13.57 -25.54
C ALA A 214 11.71 -14.69 -24.82
N PRO A 215 11.98 -15.83 -25.47
CA PRO A 215 12.66 -16.98 -24.85
C PRO A 215 13.97 -16.62 -24.15
N GLU A 216 14.70 -15.64 -24.69
CA GLU A 216 15.99 -15.14 -24.18
C GLU A 216 15.87 -14.47 -22.81
N THR A 217 14.68 -13.95 -22.48
CA THR A 217 14.40 -13.22 -21.23
C THR A 217 13.40 -13.92 -20.32
N ALA A 218 12.72 -14.96 -20.82
CA ALA A 218 11.68 -15.68 -20.09
C ALA A 218 12.18 -16.20 -18.74
N ALA A 219 13.38 -16.81 -18.70
CA ALA A 219 13.96 -17.30 -17.44
C ALA A 219 14.16 -16.18 -16.40
N VAL A 220 14.55 -14.97 -16.84
CA VAL A 220 14.74 -13.83 -15.94
C VAL A 220 13.41 -13.27 -15.46
N GLN A 221 12.40 -13.21 -16.33
CA GLN A 221 11.06 -12.71 -15.98
C GLN A 221 10.27 -13.67 -15.10
N LEU A 222 10.56 -14.97 -15.19
CA LEU A 222 9.90 -16.03 -14.43
C LEU A 222 10.64 -16.44 -13.16
N ARG A 223 11.88 -15.95 -12.95
CA ARG A 223 12.71 -16.30 -11.78
C ARG A 223 12.09 -15.97 -10.44
N ASP A 224 11.15 -15.02 -10.42
CA ASP A 224 10.49 -14.54 -9.20
C ASP A 224 9.32 -15.46 -8.78
N ALA A 225 9.12 -16.60 -9.46
CA ALA A 225 8.18 -17.63 -9.04
C ALA A 225 8.59 -18.25 -7.69
N LEU A 226 7.70 -18.16 -6.71
CA LEU A 226 7.86 -18.68 -5.37
C LEU A 226 7.49 -20.16 -5.32
N ARG A 227 8.45 -21.02 -5.00
CA ARG A 227 8.23 -22.45 -4.79
C ARG A 227 7.77 -22.72 -3.36
N ILE A 228 6.46 -22.65 -3.11
CA ILE A 228 5.90 -22.87 -1.77
C ILE A 228 6.16 -24.31 -1.30
N SER A 229 6.00 -25.29 -2.19
CA SER A 229 6.42 -26.68 -1.98
C SER A 229 6.67 -27.36 -3.32
N ALA A 230 6.98 -28.67 -3.31
CA ALA A 230 7.09 -29.46 -4.55
C ALA A 230 5.77 -29.48 -5.35
N ASP A 231 4.64 -29.35 -4.67
CA ASP A 231 3.30 -29.55 -5.22
C ASP A 231 2.67 -28.28 -5.79
N TRP A 232 3.22 -27.09 -5.50
CA TRP A 232 2.66 -25.84 -6.02
C TRP A 232 3.61 -24.66 -5.90
N SER A 233 3.34 -23.64 -6.69
CA SER A 233 4.07 -22.37 -6.69
C SER A 233 3.13 -21.19 -6.76
N ALA A 234 3.68 -20.01 -6.43
CA ALA A 234 2.99 -18.76 -6.55
C ALA A 234 3.81 -17.72 -7.32
N LEU A 235 3.14 -16.76 -7.94
CA LEU A 235 3.78 -15.59 -8.52
C LEU A 235 2.96 -14.35 -8.18
N VAL A 236 3.63 -13.29 -7.76
CA VAL A 236 3.02 -12.02 -7.40
C VAL A 236 3.46 -10.95 -8.40
N LEU A 237 2.51 -10.38 -9.13
CA LEU A 237 2.72 -9.30 -10.08
C LEU A 237 1.92 -8.05 -9.65
N ARG A 238 2.10 -6.92 -10.38
CA ARG A 238 1.43 -5.65 -10.05
C ARG A 238 -0.08 -5.72 -10.19
N GLN A 239 -0.54 -6.55 -11.12
CA GLN A 239 -1.94 -6.66 -11.52
C GLN A 239 -2.69 -7.81 -10.83
N GLY A 240 -1.94 -8.73 -10.23
CA GLY A 240 -2.52 -9.92 -9.62
C GLY A 240 -1.46 -10.88 -9.09
N ALA A 241 -1.93 -11.91 -8.41
CA ALA A 241 -1.13 -13.05 -7.99
C ALA A 241 -1.77 -14.34 -8.52
N ALA A 242 -0.97 -15.38 -8.68
CA ALA A 242 -1.45 -16.70 -9.03
C ALA A 242 -0.79 -17.78 -8.20
N PHE A 243 -1.50 -18.88 -8.02
CA PHE A 243 -1.07 -20.12 -7.40
C PHE A 243 -1.37 -21.26 -8.39
N LEU A 244 -0.38 -22.10 -8.65
CA LEU A 244 -0.50 -23.22 -9.59
C LEU A 244 -0.02 -24.50 -8.93
N GLY A 245 -0.85 -25.54 -8.98
CA GLY A 245 -0.48 -26.90 -8.61
C GLY A 245 0.40 -27.59 -9.67
N HIS A 246 1.28 -28.47 -9.22
CA HIS A 246 2.29 -29.18 -10.02
C HIS A 246 2.16 -30.71 -9.98
N ARG A 247 1.09 -31.21 -9.35
CA ARG A 247 0.69 -32.62 -9.41
C ARG A 247 -0.82 -32.69 -9.68
N PRO A 248 -1.34 -33.82 -10.21
CA PRO A 248 -2.77 -33.98 -10.40
C PRO A 248 -3.51 -33.82 -9.06
N ASP A 249 -4.58 -33.04 -9.08
CA ASP A 249 -5.52 -32.93 -7.96
C ASP A 249 -6.43 -34.17 -7.93
N THR A 250 -6.44 -34.90 -6.82
CA THR A 250 -7.27 -36.10 -6.66
C THR A 250 -8.67 -35.80 -6.14
N GLY A 251 -9.02 -34.52 -5.91
CA GLY A 251 -10.34 -34.08 -5.50
C GLY A 251 -10.46 -33.86 -3.99
N GLU A 252 -11.55 -34.36 -3.40
CA GLU A 252 -11.85 -34.17 -1.98
C GLU A 252 -10.79 -34.83 -1.08
N GLY A 253 -10.36 -34.14 -0.03
CA GLY A 253 -9.31 -34.60 0.89
C GLY A 253 -7.87 -34.49 0.36
N ASP A 254 -7.69 -34.00 -0.86
CA ASP A 254 -6.36 -33.70 -1.41
C ASP A 254 -5.70 -32.51 -0.67
N PHE A 255 -4.37 -32.48 -0.57
CA PHE A 255 -3.61 -31.34 -0.05
C PHE A 255 -3.99 -30.00 -0.72
N TYR A 256 -4.47 -30.01 -1.96
CA TYR A 256 -4.92 -28.78 -2.60
C TYR A 256 -6.12 -28.12 -1.94
N GLU A 257 -6.89 -28.82 -1.09
CA GLU A 257 -7.87 -28.18 -0.21
C GLU A 257 -7.21 -27.26 0.81
N PHE A 258 -6.08 -27.70 1.37
CA PHE A 258 -5.25 -26.86 2.25
C PHE A 258 -4.66 -25.68 1.47
N GLY A 259 -4.22 -25.91 0.24
CA GLY A 259 -3.67 -24.86 -0.63
C GLY A 259 -4.69 -23.79 -0.99
N ALA A 260 -5.87 -24.20 -1.45
CA ALA A 260 -7.04 -23.37 -1.70
C ALA A 260 -7.40 -22.52 -0.46
N LEU A 261 -7.52 -23.17 0.69
CA LEU A 261 -7.80 -22.51 1.96
C LEU A 261 -6.77 -21.42 2.29
N HIS A 262 -5.48 -21.70 2.17
CA HIS A 262 -4.42 -20.73 2.49
C HIS A 262 -4.38 -19.58 1.47
N SER A 263 -4.62 -19.86 0.19
CA SER A 263 -4.66 -18.85 -0.87
C SER A 263 -5.73 -17.78 -0.60
N ARG A 264 -6.90 -18.18 -0.10
CA ARG A 264 -8.03 -17.30 0.25
C ARG A 264 -7.99 -16.73 1.68
N THR A 265 -7.01 -17.13 2.49
CA THR A 265 -6.92 -16.71 3.89
C THR A 265 -5.57 -16.05 4.20
N VAL A 266 -4.61 -16.82 4.72
CA VAL A 266 -3.33 -16.31 5.21
C VAL A 266 -2.50 -15.66 4.11
N TYR A 267 -2.54 -16.20 2.89
CA TYR A 267 -1.78 -15.65 1.76
C TYR A 267 -2.47 -14.42 1.18
N LEU A 268 -3.80 -14.43 1.07
CA LEU A 268 -4.59 -13.23 0.79
C LEU A 268 -4.27 -12.11 1.78
N ASP A 269 -4.19 -12.42 3.08
CA ASP A 269 -3.90 -11.42 4.11
C ASP A 269 -2.52 -10.78 3.99
N ALA A 270 -1.52 -11.56 3.57
CA ALA A 270 -0.21 -11.03 3.26
C ALA A 270 -0.27 -10.06 2.07
N LEU A 271 -1.01 -10.39 1.02
CA LEU A 271 -1.19 -9.52 -0.15
C LEU A 271 -2.03 -8.26 0.17
N LEU A 272 -3.06 -8.38 1.02
CA LEU A 272 -3.84 -7.24 1.52
C LEU A 272 -2.98 -6.32 2.38
N LEU A 273 -2.12 -6.86 3.24
CA LEU A 273 -1.16 -6.06 4.01
C LEU A 273 -0.19 -5.31 3.09
N GLY A 274 0.29 -5.94 2.03
CA GLY A 274 1.10 -5.28 0.99
C GLY A 274 0.34 -4.14 0.31
N SER A 275 -0.95 -4.35 0.01
CA SER A 275 -1.83 -3.32 -0.58
C SER A 275 -2.00 -2.12 0.37
N LEU A 276 -2.25 -2.37 1.66
CA LEU A 276 -2.31 -1.32 2.67
C LEU A 276 -0.99 -0.55 2.80
N GLN A 277 0.15 -1.24 2.74
CA GLN A 277 1.47 -0.60 2.77
C GLN A 277 1.70 0.30 1.57
N ARG A 278 1.31 -0.15 0.37
CA ARG A 278 1.38 0.66 -0.85
C ARG A 278 0.55 1.94 -0.69
N ASP A 279 -0.71 1.81 -0.30
CA ASP A 279 -1.62 2.96 -0.21
C ASP A 279 -1.13 4.01 0.81
N HIS A 280 -0.52 3.58 1.92
CA HIS A 280 0.11 4.51 2.88
C HIS A 280 1.40 5.13 2.33
N ILE A 281 2.20 4.40 1.54
CA ILE A 281 3.39 4.97 0.88
C ILE A 281 2.97 6.01 -0.16
N ASP A 282 1.91 5.76 -0.91
CA ASP A 282 1.34 6.72 -1.86
C ASP A 282 0.90 7.99 -1.13
N GLU A 283 0.17 7.86 -0.01
CA GLU A 283 -0.22 9.00 0.83
C GLU A 283 0.99 9.79 1.35
N LEU A 284 2.01 9.12 1.90
CA LEU A 284 3.22 9.78 2.40
C LEU A 284 3.97 10.52 1.28
N THR A 285 3.95 9.97 0.06
CA THR A 285 4.54 10.63 -1.13
C THR A 285 3.80 11.93 -1.46
N ASP A 286 2.47 11.90 -1.45
CA ASP A 286 1.68 13.09 -1.73
C ASP A 286 1.80 14.12 -0.58
N GLU A 287 1.85 13.65 0.67
CA GLU A 287 2.09 14.52 1.83
C GLU A 287 3.43 15.25 1.70
N LEU A 288 4.50 14.58 1.24
CA LEU A 288 5.82 15.19 1.01
C LEU A 288 5.75 16.26 -0.07
N SER A 289 5.13 15.93 -1.21
CA SER A 289 4.94 16.85 -2.34
C SER A 289 4.20 18.12 -1.92
N ASP A 290 3.24 17.97 -1.01
CA ASP A 290 2.45 19.09 -0.52
C ASP A 290 3.17 19.93 0.54
N VAL A 291 4.23 19.47 1.22
CA VAL A 291 4.83 20.15 2.40
C VAL A 291 5.11 21.63 2.14
N PHE A 292 5.63 21.98 0.96
CA PHE A 292 6.04 23.35 0.62
C PHE A 292 4.94 24.27 0.08
N THR A 293 3.71 23.77 -0.12
CA THR A 293 2.61 24.61 -0.63
C THR A 293 2.22 25.75 0.33
N SER A 294 2.62 25.67 1.60
CA SER A 294 2.38 26.72 2.61
C SER A 294 3.57 26.93 3.54
N PRO A 295 4.51 27.81 3.18
CA PRO A 295 5.75 28.02 3.95
C PRO A 295 5.51 28.50 5.40
N ARG A 296 4.40 29.22 5.65
CA ARG A 296 4.02 29.70 7.00
C ARG A 296 3.70 28.57 8.00
N ARG A 297 3.52 27.33 7.54
CA ARG A 297 3.17 26.17 8.38
C ARG A 297 4.18 25.02 8.26
N LEU A 298 5.36 25.29 7.68
CA LEU A 298 6.33 24.25 7.32
C LEU A 298 6.71 23.35 8.51
N ALA A 299 7.17 23.94 9.62
CA ALA A 299 7.57 23.19 10.82
C ALA A 299 6.46 22.27 11.36
N ARG A 300 5.22 22.77 11.42
CA ARG A 300 4.07 21.98 11.87
C ARG A 300 3.75 20.83 10.93
N ARG A 301 3.89 21.03 9.62
CA ARG A 301 3.62 19.99 8.61
C ARG A 301 4.70 18.93 8.59
N VAL A 302 5.97 19.32 8.73
CA VAL A 302 7.09 18.37 8.87
C VAL A 302 6.92 17.53 10.15
N ALA A 303 6.55 18.14 11.28
CA ALA A 303 6.27 17.38 12.50
C ALA A 303 5.07 16.42 12.37
N ALA A 304 4.03 16.80 11.61
CA ALA A 304 2.90 15.91 11.33
C ALA A 304 3.33 14.74 10.42
N MET A 305 4.12 15.01 9.38
CA MET A 305 4.71 14.01 8.50
C MET A 305 5.57 13.00 9.28
N GLU A 306 6.49 13.47 10.12
CA GLU A 306 7.34 12.59 10.94
C GLU A 306 6.50 11.67 11.85
N ARG A 307 5.41 12.20 12.41
CA ARG A 307 4.46 11.40 13.20
C ARG A 307 3.76 10.34 12.34
N ASN A 308 3.31 10.68 11.14
CA ASN A 308 2.68 9.75 10.21
C ASN A 308 3.66 8.63 9.79
N ILE A 309 4.90 8.97 9.47
CA ILE A 309 5.98 8.01 9.19
C ILE A 309 6.21 7.07 10.38
N ALA A 310 6.26 7.60 11.60
CA ALA A 310 6.45 6.79 12.81
C ALA A 310 5.27 5.82 13.03
N LEU A 311 4.03 6.27 12.84
CA LEU A 311 2.84 5.44 12.93
C LEU A 311 2.86 4.33 11.88
N PHE A 312 3.12 4.67 10.61
CA PHE A 312 3.26 3.72 9.52
C PHE A 312 4.31 2.65 9.83
N ARG A 313 5.50 3.08 10.27
CA ARG A 313 6.59 2.14 10.62
C ARG A 313 6.23 1.21 11.76
N SER A 314 5.54 1.73 12.77
CA SER A 314 5.18 0.96 13.97
C SER A 314 4.13 -0.12 13.68
N GLY A 315 3.17 0.17 12.78
CA GLY A 315 2.00 -0.66 12.50
C GLY A 315 2.10 -1.53 11.25
N TYR A 316 2.69 -1.00 10.17
CA TYR A 316 2.63 -1.60 8.83
C TYR A 316 4.00 -2.08 8.32
N TRP A 317 5.12 -1.44 8.70
CA TRP A 317 6.42 -1.60 8.01
C TRP A 317 7.52 -2.29 8.85
N ARG A 318 7.23 -3.43 9.49
CA ARG A 318 8.27 -4.22 10.20
C ARG A 318 8.87 -5.30 9.30
N GLN A 319 10.15 -5.59 9.50
CA GLN A 319 10.80 -6.77 8.89
C GLN A 319 10.31 -8.01 9.65
N HIS A 320 9.71 -8.99 8.96
CA HIS A 320 9.07 -10.21 9.50
C HIS A 320 7.68 -10.00 10.12
N LEU A 321 6.68 -9.75 9.25
CA LEU A 321 5.29 -9.49 9.65
C LEU A 321 4.50 -10.77 9.90
N THR A 322 5.01 -11.91 9.45
CA THR A 322 4.37 -13.23 9.61
C THR A 322 5.39 -14.24 10.12
N ALA A 323 4.96 -15.15 11.00
CA ALA A 323 5.78 -16.30 11.41
C ALA A 323 5.77 -17.44 10.38
N HIS A 324 4.96 -17.31 9.33
CA HIS A 324 4.74 -18.34 8.31
C HIS A 324 5.52 -18.01 7.03
N GLY A 325 6.59 -18.77 6.77
CA GLY A 325 7.56 -18.52 5.68
C GLY A 325 6.91 -18.09 4.35
N PRO A 326 6.07 -18.92 3.72
CA PRO A 326 5.43 -18.58 2.44
C PRO A 326 4.63 -17.28 2.44
N ALA A 327 3.95 -16.92 3.54
CA ALA A 327 3.17 -15.68 3.60
C ALA A 327 4.09 -14.45 3.64
N ASN A 328 5.22 -14.54 4.35
CA ASN A 328 6.24 -13.50 4.36
C ASN A 328 6.88 -13.34 2.98
N GLU A 329 7.17 -14.44 2.29
CA GLU A 329 7.76 -14.40 0.95
C GLU A 329 6.81 -13.76 -0.08
N LEU A 330 5.51 -14.09 -0.02
CA LEU A 330 4.49 -13.43 -0.86
C LEU A 330 4.41 -11.92 -0.60
N LEU A 331 4.47 -11.50 0.66
CA LEU A 331 4.51 -10.08 1.01
C LEU A 331 5.78 -9.40 0.47
N LEU A 332 6.95 -10.04 0.60
CA LEU A 332 8.20 -9.53 0.04
C LEU A 332 8.13 -9.42 -1.49
N ALA A 333 7.57 -10.42 -2.17
CA ALA A 333 7.36 -10.39 -3.61
C ALA A 333 6.44 -9.23 -4.01
N PHE A 334 5.33 -9.01 -3.28
CA PHE A 334 4.46 -7.85 -3.48
C PHE A 334 5.21 -6.53 -3.29
N GLN A 335 5.94 -6.39 -2.18
CA GLN A 335 6.71 -5.19 -1.86
C GLN A 335 7.74 -4.86 -2.95
N ASN A 336 8.46 -5.87 -3.44
CA ASN A 336 9.43 -5.71 -4.52
C ASN A 336 8.77 -5.27 -5.82
N GLN A 337 7.63 -5.88 -6.16
CA GLN A 337 6.94 -5.59 -7.40
C GLN A 337 6.37 -4.17 -7.48
N HIS A 338 5.99 -3.62 -6.32
CA HIS A 338 5.56 -2.23 -6.14
C HIS A 338 6.70 -1.28 -5.73
N ARG A 339 7.96 -1.78 -5.66
CA ARG A 339 9.15 -1.03 -5.22
C ARG A 339 8.98 -0.32 -3.87
N LEU A 340 8.15 -0.87 -2.99
CA LEU A 340 7.78 -0.24 -1.72
C LEU A 340 9.00 0.08 -0.85
N PRO A 341 10.02 -0.80 -0.70
CA PRO A 341 11.19 -0.48 0.10
C PRO A 341 12.02 0.69 -0.45
N ALA A 342 12.22 0.75 -1.77
CA ALA A 342 12.95 1.85 -2.39
C ALA A 342 12.21 3.18 -2.20
N ARG A 343 10.91 3.20 -2.50
CA ARG A 343 10.05 4.38 -2.31
C ARG A 343 10.02 4.86 -0.86
N PHE A 344 9.93 3.93 0.10
CA PHE A 344 9.94 4.31 1.51
C PHE A 344 11.29 4.87 1.96
N THR A 345 12.41 4.34 1.45
CA THR A 345 13.74 4.92 1.69
C THR A 345 13.86 6.34 1.12
N GLU A 346 13.33 6.59 -0.07
CA GLU A 346 13.28 7.92 -0.68
C GLU A 346 12.47 8.90 0.20
N ILE A 347 11.28 8.49 0.66
CA ILE A 347 10.44 9.27 1.59
C ILE A 347 11.21 9.64 2.86
N LEU A 348 11.92 8.68 3.46
CA LEU A 348 12.71 8.92 4.68
C LEU A 348 13.86 9.90 4.44
N ALA A 349 14.53 9.82 3.30
CA ALA A 349 15.61 10.73 2.94
C ALA A 349 15.08 12.17 2.78
N GLU A 350 13.99 12.33 2.03
CA GLU A 350 13.36 13.62 1.78
C GLU A 350 12.78 14.25 3.06
N ALA A 351 12.13 13.46 3.92
CA ALA A 351 11.66 13.92 5.23
C ALA A 351 12.81 14.43 6.11
N ALA A 352 13.97 13.75 6.07
CA ALA A 352 15.16 14.17 6.81
C ALA A 352 15.75 15.49 6.26
N ASP A 353 15.73 15.70 4.94
CA ASP A 353 16.10 16.97 4.32
C ASP A 353 15.19 18.12 4.78
N TYR A 354 13.88 17.88 4.85
CA TYR A 354 12.91 18.88 5.30
C TYR A 354 13.08 19.23 6.78
N SER A 355 13.34 18.22 7.62
CA SER A 355 13.63 18.42 9.05
C SER A 355 14.89 19.28 9.23
N ARG A 356 15.97 19.01 8.49
CA ARG A 356 17.19 19.84 8.49
C ARG A 356 16.93 21.29 8.05
N LEU A 357 16.10 21.48 7.02
CA LEU A 357 15.75 22.80 6.51
C LEU A 357 14.96 23.61 7.55
N VAL A 358 13.99 22.99 8.24
CA VAL A 358 13.24 23.62 9.33
C VAL A 358 14.16 24.00 10.48
N GLN A 359 15.03 23.09 10.93
CA GLN A 359 15.99 23.37 12.01
C GLN A 359 16.93 24.53 11.66
N THR A 360 17.39 24.58 10.41
CA THR A 360 18.24 25.68 9.93
C THR A 360 17.49 27.01 9.94
N GLN A 361 16.21 27.03 9.53
CA GLN A 361 15.38 28.24 9.58
C GLN A 361 15.09 28.70 11.02
N GLU A 362 14.76 27.78 11.92
CA GLU A 362 14.53 28.11 13.34
C GLU A 362 15.81 28.63 14.00
N SER A 363 16.96 28.02 13.74
CA SER A 363 18.26 28.49 14.24
C SER A 363 18.56 29.92 13.74
N GLN A 364 18.33 30.20 12.45
CA GLN A 364 18.48 31.54 11.89
C GLN A 364 17.52 32.56 12.54
N GLN A 365 16.29 32.17 12.86
CA GLN A 365 15.32 33.02 13.55
C GLN A 365 15.76 33.33 14.98
N ILE A 366 16.22 32.33 15.74
CA ILE A 366 16.73 32.51 17.10
C ILE A 366 17.95 33.42 17.09
N SER A 367 18.92 33.16 16.20
CA SER A 367 20.10 34.01 16.06
C SER A 367 19.75 35.43 15.62
N GLY A 368 18.78 35.59 14.72
CA GLY A 368 18.27 36.90 14.30
C GLY A 368 17.59 37.66 15.45
N ALA A 369 16.70 37.00 16.19
CA ALA A 369 16.02 37.57 17.36
C ALA A 369 17.00 37.94 18.48
N LEU A 370 18.00 37.09 18.74
CA LEU A 370 19.07 37.38 19.67
C LEU A 370 19.90 38.57 19.20
N GLY A 371 20.22 38.64 17.90
CA GLY A 371 20.91 39.79 17.30
C GLY A 371 20.14 41.10 17.45
N VAL A 372 18.81 41.08 17.28
CA VAL A 372 17.93 42.23 17.54
C VAL A 372 17.95 42.61 19.01
N LEU A 373 17.81 41.64 19.91
CA LEU A 373 17.88 41.86 21.35
C LEU A 373 19.23 42.46 21.75
N THR A 374 20.34 42.04 21.14
CA THR A 374 21.67 42.61 21.37
C THR A 374 21.78 44.03 20.82
N ILE A 375 21.31 44.29 19.59
CA ILE A 375 21.38 45.61 18.94
C ILE A 375 20.51 46.66 19.66
N LEU A 376 19.35 46.26 20.19
CA LEU A 376 18.45 47.14 20.95
C LEU A 376 18.81 47.20 22.44
N GLY A 377 19.08 46.05 23.04
CA GLY A 377 19.24 45.89 24.48
C GLY A 377 20.57 46.38 25.01
N LEU A 378 21.68 46.23 24.28
CA LEU A 378 22.98 46.75 24.74
C LEU A 378 22.99 48.28 24.83
N PRO A 379 22.70 49.04 23.76
CA PRO A 379 22.73 50.51 23.83
C PRO A 379 21.75 51.06 24.88
N LEU A 380 20.58 50.43 25.02
CA LEU A 380 19.57 50.87 25.99
C LEU A 380 20.00 50.54 27.42
N GLY A 381 20.46 49.31 27.67
CA GLY A 381 20.94 48.88 28.98
C GLY A 381 22.17 49.68 29.43
N THR A 382 23.10 49.99 28.53
CA THR A 382 24.27 50.82 28.84
C THR A 382 23.85 52.26 29.17
N ALA A 383 22.92 52.85 28.41
CA ALA A 383 22.43 54.21 28.67
C ALA A 383 21.72 54.30 30.05
N LEU A 384 20.87 53.34 30.38
CA LEU A 384 20.18 53.28 31.68
C LEU A 384 21.15 53.00 32.84
N GLY A 385 22.14 52.12 32.65
CA GLY A 385 23.15 51.85 33.66
C GLY A 385 24.03 53.06 33.98
N ILE A 386 24.41 53.84 32.96
CA ILE A 386 25.16 55.10 33.15
C ILE A 386 24.34 56.09 33.98
N LEU A 387 23.05 56.26 33.68
CA LEU A 387 22.16 57.15 34.44
C LEU A 387 21.99 56.70 35.90
N GLN A 388 21.90 55.39 36.15
CA GLN A 388 21.82 54.84 37.52
C GLN A 388 23.10 55.05 38.32
N VAL A 389 24.29 54.87 37.72
CA VAL A 389 25.58 55.08 38.39
C VAL A 389 25.82 56.55 38.73
N LEU A 390 25.30 57.47 37.88
CA LEU A 390 25.40 58.91 38.10
C LEU A 390 24.35 59.46 39.10
N ASP A 391 23.49 58.60 39.65
CA ASP A 391 22.38 58.95 40.56
C ASP A 391 21.46 60.05 40.00
N ASP A 392 21.29 60.07 38.68
CA ASP A 392 20.65 61.16 37.96
C ASP A 392 19.14 60.94 37.81
N HIS A 393 18.37 61.80 38.48
CA HIS A 393 16.90 61.73 38.52
C HIS A 393 16.23 62.68 37.53
N SER A 394 17.02 63.35 36.68
CA SER A 394 16.50 64.34 35.73
C SER A 394 15.75 63.69 34.57
N MET A 395 14.47 64.01 34.43
CA MET A 395 13.60 63.49 33.35
C MET A 395 14.10 63.88 31.94
N SER A 396 14.77 65.02 31.81
CA SER A 396 15.35 65.46 30.53
C SER A 396 16.57 64.64 30.13
N HIS A 397 17.40 64.21 31.09
CA HIS A 397 18.57 63.36 30.82
C HIS A 397 18.15 61.93 30.46
N LEU A 398 17.06 61.44 31.07
CA LEU A 398 16.47 60.16 30.70
C LEU A 398 15.93 60.18 29.27
N LEU A 399 15.22 61.25 28.87
CA LEU A 399 14.75 61.43 27.49
C LEU A 399 15.91 61.59 26.49
N ALA A 400 16.97 62.32 26.86
CA ALA A 400 18.15 62.49 26.02
C ALA A 400 18.90 61.16 25.82
N ALA A 401 19.10 60.39 26.90
CA ALA A 401 19.72 59.07 26.85
C ALA A 401 18.89 58.08 26.01
N LEU A 402 17.57 58.12 26.13
CA LEU A 402 16.66 57.33 25.31
C LEU A 402 16.78 57.71 23.82
N ALA A 403 16.75 59.01 23.50
CA ALA A 403 16.89 59.50 22.13
C ALA A 403 18.25 59.12 21.52
N LEU A 404 19.32 59.23 22.31
CA LEU A 404 20.68 58.88 21.88
C LEU A 404 20.82 57.37 21.65
N SER A 405 20.19 56.56 22.51
CA SER A 405 20.13 55.11 22.37
C SER A 405 19.37 54.70 21.10
N VAL A 406 18.20 55.31 20.85
CA VAL A 406 17.43 55.10 19.60
C VAL A 406 18.24 55.51 18.36
N ALA A 407 18.93 56.64 18.39
CA ALA A 407 19.79 57.09 17.30
C ALA A 407 20.98 56.15 17.07
N ALA A 408 21.61 55.66 18.14
CA ALA A 408 22.70 54.69 18.07
C ALA A 408 22.22 53.36 17.49
N THR A 409 21.08 52.84 17.96
CA THR A 409 20.46 51.63 17.39
C THR A 409 20.12 51.83 15.91
N ALA A 410 19.52 52.97 15.53
CA ALA A 410 19.24 53.29 14.13
C ALA A 410 20.53 53.31 13.27
N GLY A 411 21.61 53.88 13.80
CA GLY A 411 22.93 53.86 13.17
C GLY A 411 23.47 52.44 12.98
N VAL A 412 23.41 51.59 14.00
CA VAL A 412 23.83 50.18 13.92
C VAL A 412 23.02 49.41 12.88
N LEU A 413 21.72 49.68 12.76
CA LEU A 413 20.84 49.06 11.76
C LEU A 413 21.23 49.43 10.31
N THR A 414 21.91 50.55 10.08
CA THR A 414 22.44 50.91 8.75
C THR A 414 23.72 50.16 8.36
N THR A 415 24.41 49.52 9.31
CA THR A 415 25.64 48.76 9.05
C THR A 415 25.35 47.46 8.28
N ARG A 416 26.39 46.82 7.72
CA ARG A 416 26.26 45.53 7.02
C ARG A 416 25.67 44.45 7.92
N TYR A 417 26.06 44.44 9.20
CA TYR A 417 25.54 43.51 10.20
C TYR A 417 24.09 43.82 10.57
N GLY A 418 23.76 45.10 10.81
CA GLY A 418 22.38 45.53 11.06
C GLY A 418 21.43 45.24 9.90
N ARG A 419 21.89 45.40 8.65
CA ARG A 419 21.14 45.02 7.44
C ARG A 419 20.95 43.52 7.31
N LEU A 420 21.93 42.69 7.69
CA LEU A 420 21.79 41.24 7.71
C LEU A 420 20.73 40.80 8.73
N VAL A 421 20.75 41.37 9.93
CA VAL A 421 19.73 41.13 10.98
C VAL A 421 18.34 41.59 10.52
N LEU A 422 18.24 42.79 9.92
CA LEU A 422 16.99 43.27 9.32
C LEU A 422 16.52 42.42 8.15
N SER A 423 17.43 41.85 7.35
CA SER A 423 17.07 40.96 6.24
C SER A 423 16.58 39.59 6.74
N SER A 424 17.16 39.06 7.83
CA SER A 424 16.65 37.85 8.50
C SER A 424 15.25 38.07 9.09
N LEU A 425 14.92 39.31 9.51
CA LEU A 425 13.57 39.70 9.93
C LEU A 425 12.64 40.00 8.75
N ARG A 426 13.10 40.67 7.69
CA ARG A 426 12.26 41.01 6.51
C ARG A 426 11.92 39.83 5.62
N GLY A 427 12.71 38.76 5.65
CA GLY A 427 12.28 37.45 5.16
C GLY A 427 10.96 36.97 5.80
N SER A 428 10.56 37.55 6.94
CA SER A 428 9.25 37.36 7.58
C SER A 428 8.19 38.42 7.22
N GLU A 429 8.56 39.63 6.78
CA GLU A 429 7.61 40.74 6.53
C GLU A 429 7.22 40.95 5.05
N SER A 430 7.99 40.48 4.07
CA SER A 430 7.58 40.52 2.64
C SER A 430 6.45 39.52 2.30
N ARG A 431 5.89 38.87 3.32
CA ARG A 431 4.61 38.16 3.31
C ARG A 431 3.77 38.64 4.50
N ARG A 432 3.18 39.84 4.43
CA ARG A 432 1.91 40.10 5.11
C ARG A 432 0.78 39.76 4.16
#